data_AF-A0A8S0H0E3-F1
#
_entry.id   AF-A0A8S0H0E3-F1
#
_cell.length_a   1.000
_cell.length_b   1.000
_cell.length_c   1.000
_cell.angle_alpha   90.00
_cell.angle_beta   90.00
_cell.angle_gamma   90.00
#
_symmetry.space_group_name_H-M   'P 1'
#
loop_
_entity.id
_entity.type
_entity.pdbx_description
1 polymer ?
#
loop_
_entity_poly.entity_id
_entity_poly.type
_entity_poly.pdbx_seq_one_letter_code
_entity_poly.pdbx_strand_id
1 'polypeptide(L)'
;MVSLKEQLLAQTLPPEQLVSIVARNMRSLADLRASSGEEERYSHSDLNGFAANLETTRKVIDLLRPLLAKSAAQLLPQVDSAADALATRLASLRDGFGYVAYDQVDARQRKEIADKAKALADALDAIDPALGLSGL
;
A
#
# COMPACT_ATOMS: atom_id res chain seq x y z
N MET A 1 -27.14 -15.17 6.45
CA MET A 1 -25.72 -14.76 6.34
C MET A 1 -25.72 -13.25 6.12
N VAL A 2 -25.02 -12.49 6.96
CA VAL A 2 -24.87 -11.04 6.77
C VAL A 2 -23.80 -10.80 5.70
N SER A 3 -24.06 -9.90 4.76
CA SER A 3 -23.12 -9.59 3.66
C SER A 3 -21.90 -8.80 4.17
N LEU A 4 -20.79 -8.85 3.41
CA LEU A 4 -19.60 -8.04 3.71
C LEU A 4 -19.92 -6.54 3.83
N LYS A 5 -20.81 -6.03 2.97
CA LYS A 5 -21.23 -4.63 2.98
C LYS A 5 -21.89 -4.26 4.32
N GLU A 6 -22.79 -5.09 4.81
CA GLU A 6 -23.49 -4.88 6.07
C GLU A 6 -22.53 -4.95 7.27
N GLN A 7 -21.55 -5.86 7.23
CA GLN A 7 -20.51 -5.95 8.26
C GLN A 7 -19.63 -4.69 8.29
N LEU A 8 -19.21 -4.18 7.14
CA LEU A 8 -18.38 -2.96 7.06
C LEU A 8 -19.11 -1.72 7.58
N LEU A 9 -20.41 -1.59 7.30
CA LEU A 9 -21.23 -0.47 7.80
C LEU A 9 -21.41 -0.50 9.33
N ALA A 10 -21.33 -1.69 9.93
CA ALA A 10 -21.45 -1.87 11.37
C ALA A 10 -20.11 -1.79 12.12
N GLN A 11 -18.98 -1.80 11.42
CA GLN A 11 -17.65 -1.86 12.03
C GLN A 11 -17.12 -0.46 12.38
N THR A 12 -16.75 -0.27 13.65
CA THR A 12 -15.88 0.84 14.03
C THR A 12 -14.46 0.53 13.58
N LEU A 13 -13.83 1.44 12.84
CA LEU A 13 -12.46 1.32 12.37
C LEU A 13 -11.59 2.38 13.08
N PRO A 14 -10.87 2.01 14.14
CA PRO A 14 -9.93 2.90 14.79
C PRO A 14 -8.80 3.33 13.86
N PRO A 15 -8.25 4.56 14.02
CA PRO A 15 -7.17 5.07 13.17
C PRO A 15 -5.93 4.15 13.14
N GLU A 16 -5.53 3.57 14.26
CA GLU A 16 -4.42 2.61 14.36
C GLU A 16 -4.66 1.38 13.50
N GLN A 17 -5.91 0.89 13.47
CA GLN A 17 -6.27 -0.27 12.68
C GLN A 17 -6.16 0.05 11.18
N LEU A 18 -6.55 1.24 10.74
CA LEU A 18 -6.43 1.66 9.35
C LEU A 18 -4.98 1.71 8.88
N VAL A 19 -4.08 2.33 9.66
CA VAL A 19 -2.64 2.37 9.37
C VAL A 19 -2.05 0.97 9.32
N SER A 20 -2.36 0.16 10.33
CA SER A 20 -1.84 -1.19 10.46
C SER A 20 -2.29 -2.10 9.30
N ILE A 21 -3.52 -1.95 8.82
CA ILE A 21 -4.02 -2.68 7.65
C ILE A 21 -3.22 -2.34 6.39
N VAL A 22 -3.03 -1.05 6.09
CA VAL A 22 -2.31 -0.65 4.87
C VAL A 22 -0.82 -0.98 4.95
N ALA A 23 -0.20 -0.84 6.14
CA ALA A 23 1.19 -1.23 6.36
C ALA A 23 1.40 -2.73 6.14
N ARG A 24 0.55 -3.59 6.73
CA ARG A 24 0.59 -5.04 6.50
C ARG A 24 0.33 -5.42 5.04
N ASN A 25 -0.57 -4.71 4.35
CA ASN A 25 -0.85 -4.97 2.94
C ASN A 25 0.37 -4.65 2.06
N MET A 26 1.06 -3.53 2.30
CA MET A 26 2.31 -3.17 1.61
C MET A 26 3.45 -4.14 1.96
N ARG A 27 3.54 -4.58 3.21
CA ARG A 27 4.49 -5.61 3.64
C ARG A 27 4.26 -6.93 2.91
N SER A 28 3.01 -7.40 2.84
CA SER A 28 2.65 -8.61 2.10
C SER A 28 2.94 -8.49 0.61
N LEU A 29 2.69 -7.31 0.01
CA LEU A 29 3.07 -7.03 -1.37
C LEU A 29 4.57 -7.24 -1.57
N ALA A 30 5.38 -6.65 -0.70
CA ALA A 30 6.84 -6.73 -0.76
C ALA A 30 7.37 -8.16 -0.58
N ASP A 31 6.90 -8.87 0.45
CA ASP A 31 7.53 -10.11 0.88
C ASP A 31 7.08 -11.31 0.05
N LEU A 32 5.86 -11.28 -0.51
CA LEU A 32 5.26 -12.44 -1.16
C LEU A 32 4.75 -12.14 -2.56
N ARG A 33 3.94 -11.09 -2.73
CA ARG A 33 3.11 -10.97 -3.95
C ARG A 33 3.91 -10.50 -5.15
N ALA A 34 4.82 -9.54 -4.95
CA ALA A 34 5.68 -9.04 -6.00
C ALA A 34 6.60 -10.14 -6.56
N SER A 35 7.16 -11.01 -5.72
CA SER A 35 8.05 -12.08 -6.19
C SER A 35 7.30 -13.20 -6.92
N SER A 36 6.12 -13.54 -6.40
CA SER A 36 5.40 -14.75 -6.80
C SER A 36 4.53 -14.57 -8.05
N GLY A 37 3.81 -13.44 -8.20
CA GLY A 37 2.80 -13.31 -9.27
C GLY A 37 1.65 -14.32 -9.13
N GLU A 38 1.45 -14.84 -7.93
CA GLU A 38 0.54 -15.94 -7.64
C GLU A 38 -0.86 -15.47 -7.26
N GLU A 39 -1.09 -14.16 -7.09
CA GLU A 39 -2.43 -13.63 -6.82
C GLU A 39 -3.36 -13.85 -8.01
N GLU A 40 -2.82 -13.69 -9.21
CA GLU A 40 -3.57 -13.78 -10.46
C GLU A 40 -2.91 -14.75 -11.45
N ARG A 41 -2.74 -16.00 -11.04
CA ARG A 41 -2.05 -17.07 -11.82
C ARG A 41 -2.56 -17.25 -13.25
N TYR A 42 -3.81 -16.88 -13.52
CA TYR A 42 -4.43 -17.04 -14.83
C TYR A 42 -4.67 -15.70 -15.54
N SER A 43 -5.02 -14.63 -14.82
CA SER A 43 -5.33 -13.33 -15.44
C SER A 43 -4.10 -12.44 -15.62
N HIS A 44 -3.02 -12.71 -14.86
CA HIS A 44 -1.78 -11.92 -14.84
C HIS A 44 -2.00 -10.42 -14.63
N SER A 45 -3.06 -10.07 -13.90
CA SER A 45 -3.53 -8.70 -13.69
C SER A 45 -3.00 -8.06 -12.41
N ASP A 46 -2.00 -8.67 -11.76
CA ASP A 46 -1.44 -8.32 -10.44
C ASP A 46 -1.11 -6.82 -10.29
N LEU A 47 -0.58 -6.18 -11.34
CA LEU A 47 -0.24 -4.75 -11.32
C LEU A 47 -1.45 -3.85 -11.07
N ASN A 48 -2.64 -4.24 -11.52
CA ASN A 48 -3.88 -3.52 -11.22
C ASN A 48 -4.20 -3.60 -9.72
N GLY A 49 -4.06 -4.79 -9.13
CA GLY A 49 -4.22 -5.01 -7.69
C GLY A 49 -3.22 -4.19 -6.87
N PHE A 50 -1.95 -4.17 -7.28
CA PHE A 50 -0.91 -3.39 -6.62
C PHE A 50 -1.18 -1.88 -6.70
N ALA A 51 -1.61 -1.39 -7.87
CA ALA A 51 -1.98 0.02 -8.03
C ALA A 51 -3.18 0.41 -7.15
N ALA A 52 -4.21 -0.44 -7.07
CA ALA A 52 -5.37 -0.21 -6.21
C ALA A 52 -5.01 -0.26 -4.71
N ASN A 53 -4.11 -1.16 -4.31
CA ASN A 53 -3.59 -1.19 -2.95
C ASN A 53 -2.83 0.09 -2.62
N LEU A 54 -2.00 0.62 -3.54
CA LEU A 54 -1.30 1.89 -3.35
C LEU A 54 -2.26 3.09 -3.26
N GLU A 55 -3.30 3.12 -4.10
CA GLU A 55 -4.34 4.17 -4.03
C GLU A 55 -5.04 4.16 -2.67
N THR A 56 -5.40 2.98 -2.18
CA THR A 56 -6.00 2.81 -0.86
C THR A 56 -5.07 3.29 0.25
N THR A 57 -3.78 2.94 0.19
CA THR A 57 -2.75 3.41 1.13
C THR A 57 -2.65 4.94 1.13
N ARG A 58 -2.60 5.58 -0.05
CA ARG A 58 -2.59 7.05 -0.17
C ARG A 58 -3.82 7.68 0.45
N LYS A 59 -5.00 7.08 0.25
CA LYS A 59 -6.22 7.60 0.86
C LYS A 59 -6.16 7.59 2.39
N VAL A 60 -5.60 6.55 3.00
CA VAL A 60 -5.40 6.48 4.45
C VAL A 60 -4.40 7.55 4.92
N ILE A 61 -3.30 7.74 4.19
CA ILE A 61 -2.30 8.79 4.49
C ILE A 61 -2.96 10.18 4.45
N ASP A 62 -3.78 10.47 3.44
CA ASP A 62 -4.48 11.74 3.28
C ASP A 62 -5.44 12.02 4.45
N LEU A 63 -6.13 10.99 4.94
CA LEU A 63 -7.03 11.12 6.09
C LEU A 63 -6.28 11.43 7.39
N LEU A 64 -5.05 10.91 7.55
CA LEU A 64 -4.23 11.10 8.73
C LEU A 64 -3.34 12.34 8.65
N ARG A 65 -3.20 12.93 7.46
CA ARG A 65 -2.34 14.09 7.19
C ARG A 65 -2.53 15.26 8.17
N PRO A 66 -3.76 15.66 8.54
CA PRO A 66 -3.95 16.74 9.51
C PRO A 66 -3.37 16.41 10.90
N LEU A 67 -3.45 15.15 11.33
CA LEU A 67 -2.89 14.70 12.60
C LEU A 67 -1.35 14.63 12.53
N LEU A 68 -0.84 14.06 11.44
CA LEU A 68 0.60 14.01 11.16
C LEU A 68 1.22 15.41 11.07
N ALA A 69 0.56 16.35 10.40
CA ALA A 69 1.06 17.73 10.30
C ALA A 69 1.17 18.43 11.66
N LYS A 70 0.32 18.07 12.63
CA LYS A 70 0.35 18.64 13.98
C LYS A 70 1.40 18.01 14.88
N SER A 71 1.57 16.68 14.80
CA SER A 71 2.35 15.92 15.80
C SER A 71 3.64 15.30 15.26
N ALA A 72 3.74 15.10 13.94
CA ALA A 72 4.84 14.36 13.31
C ALA A 72 5.10 14.83 11.85
N ALA A 73 5.14 16.15 11.62
CA ALA A 73 5.19 16.72 10.27
C ALA A 73 6.38 16.24 9.43
N GLN A 74 7.50 15.91 10.09
CA GLN A 74 8.70 15.37 9.45
C GLN A 74 8.52 14.00 8.79
N LEU A 75 7.46 13.25 9.13
CA LEU A 75 7.16 11.95 8.51
C LEU A 75 6.46 12.10 7.16
N LEU A 76 5.75 13.21 6.93
CA LEU A 76 4.98 13.41 5.70
C LEU A 76 5.86 13.30 4.44
N PRO A 77 7.01 13.98 4.33
CA PRO A 77 7.86 13.86 3.15
C PRO A 77 8.40 12.44 2.94
N GLN A 78 8.63 11.67 4.02
CA GLN A 78 9.13 10.30 3.92
C GLN A 78 8.07 9.37 3.36
N VAL A 79 6.84 9.48 3.88
CA VAL A 79 5.68 8.69 3.44
C VAL A 79 5.30 9.05 2.00
N ASP A 80 5.24 10.35 1.66
CA ASP A 80 4.94 10.82 0.30
C ASP A 80 5.97 10.29 -0.69
N SER A 81 7.26 10.44 -0.38
CA SER A 81 8.36 10.00 -1.24
C SER A 81 8.33 8.49 -1.48
N ALA A 82 8.07 7.69 -0.44
CA ALA A 82 7.96 6.24 -0.58
C ALA A 82 6.75 5.84 -1.44
N ALA A 83 5.60 6.49 -1.25
CA ALA A 83 4.40 6.24 -2.05
C ALA A 83 4.61 6.64 -3.52
N ASP A 84 5.26 7.78 -3.77
CA ASP A 84 5.57 8.27 -5.12
C ASP A 84 6.61 7.40 -5.83
N ALA A 85 7.60 6.88 -5.10
CA ALA A 85 8.56 5.94 -5.65
C ALA A 85 7.88 4.65 -6.13
N LEU A 86 6.97 4.07 -5.34
CA LEU A 86 6.21 2.90 -5.74
C LEU A 86 5.26 3.22 -6.91
N ALA A 87 4.56 4.36 -6.86
CA ALA A 87 3.69 4.81 -7.94
C ALA A 87 4.44 4.95 -9.27
N THR A 88 5.61 5.59 -9.24
CA THR A 88 6.47 5.77 -10.41
C THR A 88 6.91 4.42 -10.98
N ARG A 89 7.30 3.48 -10.11
CA ARG A 89 7.68 2.13 -10.54
C ARG A 89 6.53 1.40 -11.22
N LEU A 90 5.34 1.40 -10.62
CA LEU A 90 4.16 0.79 -11.21
C LEU A 90 3.80 1.49 -12.53
N ALA A 91 3.77 2.82 -12.57
CA ALA A 91 3.44 3.59 -13.77
C ALA A 91 4.35 3.28 -14.98
N SER A 92 5.63 2.95 -14.74
CA SER A 92 6.55 2.56 -15.81
C SER A 92 6.26 1.19 -16.45
N LEU A 93 5.31 0.43 -15.89
CA LEU A 93 4.83 -0.84 -16.42
C LEU A 93 3.46 -0.70 -17.11
N ARG A 94 3.03 0.52 -17.42
CA ARG A 94 1.83 0.76 -18.21
C ARG A 94 2.07 0.50 -19.70
N ASP A 95 1.05 -0.04 -20.35
CA ASP A 95 0.94 -0.18 -21.79
C ASP A 95 -0.44 0.32 -22.24
N GLY A 96 -0.46 1.38 -23.03
CA GLY A 96 -1.67 2.09 -23.43
C GLY A 96 -2.55 2.51 -22.24
N PHE A 97 -3.76 1.95 -22.16
CA PHE A 97 -4.74 2.25 -21.10
C PHE A 97 -4.60 1.38 -19.84
N GLY A 98 -3.72 0.36 -19.85
CA GLY A 98 -3.60 -0.62 -18.78
C GLY A 98 -2.17 -0.86 -18.34
N TYR A 99 -1.97 -1.96 -17.62
CA TYR A 99 -0.67 -2.49 -17.26
C TYR A 99 -0.30 -3.67 -18.16
N VAL A 100 0.99 -3.89 -18.38
CA VAL A 100 1.49 -5.14 -18.96
C VAL A 100 1.05 -6.34 -18.11
N ALA A 101 0.93 -7.51 -18.74
CA ALA A 101 0.68 -8.74 -18.00
C ALA A 101 1.88 -9.06 -17.08
N TYR A 102 1.61 -9.58 -15.88
CA TYR A 102 2.65 -9.73 -14.86
C TYR A 102 3.74 -10.76 -15.20
N ASP A 103 3.44 -11.70 -16.09
CA ASP A 103 4.41 -12.63 -16.68
C ASP A 103 5.45 -11.93 -17.57
N GLN A 104 5.18 -10.72 -18.06
CA GLN A 104 6.13 -9.87 -18.79
C GLN A 104 7.04 -9.05 -17.87
N VAL A 105 6.76 -9.01 -16.56
CA VAL A 105 7.56 -8.27 -15.58
C VAL A 105 8.72 -9.16 -15.13
N ASP A 106 9.94 -8.73 -15.46
CA ASP A 106 11.14 -9.52 -15.18
C ASP A 106 11.48 -9.58 -13.67
N ALA A 107 12.34 -10.52 -13.27
CA ALA A 107 12.68 -10.73 -11.87
C ALA A 107 13.30 -9.49 -11.18
N ARG A 108 14.07 -8.68 -11.91
CA ARG A 108 14.66 -7.45 -11.40
C ARG A 108 13.57 -6.41 -11.17
N GLN A 109 12.67 -6.24 -12.12
CA GLN A 109 11.52 -5.34 -12.03
C GLN A 109 10.58 -5.72 -10.88
N ARG A 110 10.33 -7.02 -10.68
CA ARG A 110 9.56 -7.55 -9.53
C ARG A 110 10.26 -7.21 -8.21
N LYS A 111 11.58 -7.40 -8.14
CA LYS A 111 12.36 -7.00 -6.96
C LYS A 111 12.28 -5.50 -6.69
N GLU A 112 12.32 -4.65 -7.71
CA GLU A 112 12.19 -3.20 -7.53
C GLU A 112 10.81 -2.79 -7.00
N ILE A 113 9.73 -3.47 -7.42
CA ILE A 113 8.40 -3.29 -6.85
C ILE A 113 8.42 -3.70 -5.37
N ALA A 114 8.97 -4.87 -5.07
CA ALA A 114 9.06 -5.39 -3.70
C ALA A 114 9.82 -4.43 -2.77
N ASP A 115 10.99 -3.96 -3.19
CA ASP A 115 11.83 -3.06 -2.39
C ASP A 115 11.12 -1.72 -2.13
N LYS A 116 10.39 -1.19 -3.11
CA LYS A 116 9.62 0.06 -2.95
C LYS A 116 8.39 -0.12 -2.06
N ALA A 117 7.67 -1.23 -2.19
CA ALA A 117 6.57 -1.56 -1.30
C ALA A 117 7.05 -1.79 0.14
N LYS A 118 8.24 -2.39 0.32
CA LYS A 118 8.87 -2.53 1.64
C LYS A 118 9.18 -1.18 2.26
N ALA A 119 9.78 -0.27 1.48
CA ALA A 119 10.09 1.08 1.95
C ALA A 119 8.81 1.85 2.36
N LEU A 120 7.73 1.71 1.60
CA LEU A 120 6.44 2.29 1.97
C LEU A 120 5.85 1.64 3.23
N ALA A 121 5.94 0.31 3.38
CA ALA A 121 5.52 -0.37 4.60
C ALA A 121 6.31 0.12 5.83
N ASP A 122 7.64 0.25 5.72
CA ASP A 122 8.50 0.76 6.79
C ASP A 122 8.14 2.21 7.17
N ALA A 123 7.82 3.06 6.19
CA ALA A 123 7.38 4.43 6.43
C ALA A 123 6.00 4.50 7.11
N LEU A 124 5.08 3.59 6.75
CA LEU A 124 3.76 3.50 7.38
C LEU A 124 3.85 2.99 8.82
N ASP A 125 4.72 2.03 9.10
CA ASP A 125 4.94 1.49 10.45
C ASP A 125 5.48 2.57 11.42
N ALA A 126 6.10 3.64 10.90
CA ALA A 126 6.55 4.78 11.70
C ALA A 126 5.42 5.73 12.13
N ILE A 127 4.23 5.67 11.51
CA ILE A 127 3.10 6.58 11.81
C ILE A 127 2.54 6.31 13.20
N ASP A 128 2.33 5.05 13.54
CA ASP A 128 1.69 4.66 14.79
C ASP A 128 2.51 5.11 16.03
N PRO A 129 3.82 4.81 16.15
CA PRO A 129 4.65 5.32 17.24
C PRO A 129 4.70 6.85 17.32
N ALA A 130 4.64 7.55 16.17
CA ALA A 130 4.74 9.00 16.12
C ALA A 130 3.45 9.72 16.53
N LEU A 131 2.31 9.06 16.39
CA LEU A 131 1.01 9.57 16.83
C LEU A 131 0.57 8.97 18.18
N GLY A 132 1.26 7.94 18.67
CA GLY A 132 0.92 7.23 19.89
C GLY A 132 -0.45 6.54 19.80
N LEU A 133 -0.77 5.93 18.65
CA LEU A 133 -2.08 5.29 18.47
C LEU A 133 -2.15 3.92 19.18
N SER A 134 -1.03 3.20 19.24
CA SER A 134 -0.84 2.01 20.06
C SER A 134 -0.89 2.38 21.56
N GLY A 135 -2.06 2.21 22.17
CA GLY A 135 -2.29 2.49 23.60
C GLY A 135 -3.59 3.24 23.91
N LEU A 136 -4.37 3.63 22.90
CA LEU A 136 -5.76 4.07 23.03
C LEU A 136 -6.71 2.88 23.19
#